data_AF-A0A1X7RS56-F1
#
_entry.id   AF-A0A1X7RS56-F1
#
_cell.length_a   1.000
_cell.length_b   1.000
_cell.length_c   1.000
_cell.angle_alpha   90.00
_cell.angle_beta   90.00
_cell.angle_gamma   90.00
#
_symmetry.space_group_name_H-M   'P 1'
#
loop_
_entity.id
_entity.type
_entity.pdbx_description
1 polymer ?
#
loop_
_entity_poly.entity_id
_entity_poly.type
_entity_poly.pdbx_seq_one_letter_code
_entity_poly.pdbx_strand_id
1 'polypeptide(L)'
;MQLGVFQMRSWERLYALAEDGLTLDKVADQSDYQTRWSIANNGYYFSVPFAGLVAPAAHNFVINFMSNRSAENPGGVLTRDVLEQFFGVTGEPGSFVHNRGQERIPENFYRRSSSIQYSIPAVLADVQVNNAMDPGIVRFGGNTGNVNSFTGVDITDLTGGALNGASLFEGNNLAYFMLRASQQAVPDAADPALGALGSALNFVTSQIAPIQSKLSCPELGKFNSAFFSQFPGASYKAQGQKTSFVDSL
;
A
#
# COMPACT_ATOMS: atom_id res chain seq x y z
N MET A 1 -1.38 25.84 2.71
CA MET A 1 -2.35 24.86 2.18
C MET A 1 -2.41 23.73 3.19
N GLN A 2 -3.51 23.63 3.94
CA GLN A 2 -3.69 22.54 4.90
C GLN A 2 -3.87 21.27 4.07
N LEU A 3 -2.95 20.30 4.19
CA LEU A 3 -3.13 18.97 3.61
C LEU A 3 -4.40 18.40 4.23
N GLY A 4 -5.51 18.48 3.50
CA GLY A 4 -6.72 17.75 3.86
C GLY A 4 -6.40 16.27 3.87
N VAL A 5 -6.78 15.57 4.96
CA VAL A 5 -6.61 14.12 5.12
C VAL A 5 -7.32 13.36 3.98
N PHE A 6 -8.35 13.96 3.40
CA PHE A 6 -9.12 13.43 2.27
C PHE A 6 -8.84 14.21 0.98
N GLN A 7 -8.62 13.49 -0.12
CA GLN A 7 -8.25 14.06 -1.42
C GLN A 7 -9.42 13.93 -2.40
N MET A 8 -10.16 15.01 -2.64
CA MET A 8 -11.35 14.99 -3.51
C MET A 8 -11.05 14.48 -4.94
N ARG A 9 -9.93 14.89 -5.53
CA ARG A 9 -9.46 14.38 -6.84
C ARG A 9 -9.34 12.85 -6.85
N SER A 10 -8.81 12.27 -5.77
CA SER A 10 -8.65 10.82 -5.65
C SER A 10 -10.01 10.13 -5.56
N TRP A 11 -10.89 10.70 -4.73
CA TRP A 11 -12.24 10.21 -4.53
C TRP A 11 -13.06 10.22 -5.82
N GLU A 12 -13.13 11.35 -6.52
CA GLU A 12 -13.92 11.50 -7.74
C GLU A 12 -13.56 10.46 -8.79
N ARG A 13 -12.25 10.18 -8.95
CA ARG A 13 -11.81 9.13 -9.88
C ARG A 13 -12.20 7.73 -9.42
N LEU A 14 -12.01 7.40 -8.14
CA LEU A 14 -12.39 6.10 -7.59
C LEU A 14 -13.91 5.87 -7.70
N TYR A 15 -14.69 6.90 -7.40
CA TYR A 15 -16.14 6.89 -7.55
C TYR A 15 -16.56 6.68 -9.00
N ALA A 16 -15.93 7.38 -9.95
CA ALA A 16 -16.18 7.21 -11.37
C ALA A 16 -15.92 5.76 -11.81
N LEU A 17 -14.79 5.16 -11.40
CA LEU A 17 -14.47 3.76 -11.69
C LEU A 17 -15.52 2.76 -11.16
N ALA A 18 -16.25 3.11 -10.10
CA ALA A 18 -17.24 2.22 -9.48
C ALA A 18 -18.62 2.23 -10.18
N GLU A 19 -18.78 2.86 -11.35
CA GLU A 19 -20.07 2.99 -12.07
C GLU A 19 -20.82 1.68 -12.26
N ASP A 20 -20.10 0.70 -12.77
CA ASP A 20 -20.52 -0.66 -13.08
C ASP A 20 -20.01 -1.66 -12.03
N GLY A 21 -19.65 -1.15 -10.85
CA GLY A 21 -19.02 -1.91 -9.78
C GLY A 21 -17.50 -1.89 -9.85
N LEU A 22 -16.87 -1.86 -8.67
CA LEU A 22 -15.42 -1.83 -8.54
C LEU A 22 -14.83 -3.25 -8.66
N THR A 23 -13.75 -3.39 -9.42
CA THR A 23 -13.02 -4.64 -9.66
C THR A 23 -11.53 -4.49 -9.26
N LEU A 24 -10.80 -5.60 -9.16
CA LEU A 24 -9.38 -5.60 -8.76
C LEU A 24 -8.50 -4.79 -9.73
N ASP A 25 -8.74 -4.91 -11.04
CA ASP A 25 -8.05 -4.13 -12.07
C ASP A 25 -8.31 -2.62 -11.94
N LYS A 26 -9.55 -2.21 -11.63
CA LYS A 26 -9.88 -0.79 -11.43
C LYS A 26 -9.19 -0.18 -10.20
N VAL A 27 -9.04 -0.95 -9.12
CA VAL A 27 -8.29 -0.46 -7.94
C VAL A 27 -6.77 -0.47 -8.17
N ALA A 28 -6.25 -1.35 -9.02
CA ALA A 28 -4.87 -1.32 -9.48
C ALA A 28 -4.59 -0.03 -10.29
N ASP A 29 -5.45 0.27 -11.27
CA ASP A 29 -5.38 1.48 -12.08
C ASP A 29 -5.52 2.76 -11.22
N GLN A 30 -6.41 2.75 -10.21
CA GLN A 30 -6.48 3.83 -9.23
C GLN A 30 -5.15 3.98 -8.46
N SER A 31 -4.52 2.89 -8.05
CA SER A 31 -3.23 2.91 -7.37
C SER A 31 -2.14 3.50 -8.25
N ASP A 32 -2.04 3.11 -9.52
CA ASP A 32 -1.06 3.69 -10.44
C ASP A 32 -1.31 5.19 -10.64
N TYR A 33 -2.56 5.58 -10.83
CA TYR A 33 -2.96 6.99 -10.93
C TYR A 33 -2.51 7.81 -9.71
N GLN A 34 -2.71 7.31 -8.48
CA GLN A 34 -2.22 7.99 -7.27
C GLN A 34 -0.70 8.10 -7.23
N THR A 35 -0.03 7.04 -7.66
CA THR A 35 1.43 6.96 -7.64
C THR A 35 2.05 7.94 -8.65
N ARG A 36 1.54 7.96 -9.89
CA ARG A 36 1.97 8.93 -10.91
C ARG A 36 1.66 10.36 -10.51
N TRP A 37 0.49 10.61 -9.91
CA TRP A 37 0.16 11.93 -9.40
C TRP A 37 1.16 12.40 -8.34
N SER A 38 1.55 11.52 -7.42
CA SER A 38 2.53 11.82 -6.38
C SER A 38 3.90 12.15 -6.98
N ILE A 39 4.37 11.39 -7.97
CA ILE A 39 5.62 11.69 -8.68
C ILE A 39 5.53 13.06 -9.38
N ALA A 40 4.41 13.36 -10.02
CA ALA A 40 4.23 14.58 -10.80
C ALA A 40 4.00 15.85 -9.96
N ASN A 41 3.64 15.71 -8.68
CA ASN A 41 3.20 16.86 -7.86
C ASN A 41 3.88 16.97 -6.49
N ASN A 42 4.68 15.99 -6.09
CA ASN A 42 5.38 16.01 -4.81
C ASN A 42 6.88 15.77 -5.00
N GLY A 43 7.70 16.83 -4.91
CA GLY A 43 9.17 16.72 -4.99
C GLY A 43 9.80 15.88 -3.87
N TYR A 44 9.04 15.56 -2.82
CA TYR A 44 9.41 14.70 -1.70
C TYR A 44 8.76 13.31 -1.79
N TYR A 45 8.15 12.94 -2.92
CA TYR A 45 7.61 11.60 -3.10
C TYR A 45 8.72 10.57 -2.85
N PHE A 46 8.44 9.64 -1.94
CA PHE A 46 9.38 8.64 -1.47
C PHE A 46 8.64 7.32 -1.27
N SER A 47 9.13 6.29 -1.95
CA SER A 47 8.60 4.92 -1.96
C SER A 47 9.68 3.99 -1.41
N VAL A 48 9.69 3.83 -0.09
CA VAL A 48 10.56 2.87 0.61
C VAL A 48 10.03 1.44 0.42
N PRO A 49 10.87 0.39 0.42
CA PRO A 49 10.46 -1.00 0.15
C PRO A 49 9.15 -1.49 0.78
N PHE A 50 8.92 -1.20 2.06
CA PHE A 50 7.67 -1.61 2.72
C PHE A 50 6.47 -0.80 2.20
N ALA A 51 6.55 0.53 2.22
CA ALA A 51 5.45 1.39 1.78
C ALA A 51 5.17 1.24 0.26
N GLY A 52 6.20 1.03 -0.55
CA GLY A 52 6.10 0.80 -1.99
C GLY A 52 5.39 -0.51 -2.37
N LEU A 53 5.32 -1.46 -1.44
CA LEU A 53 4.49 -2.67 -1.59
C LEU A 53 3.11 -2.52 -0.94
N VAL A 54 3.04 -1.87 0.23
CA VAL A 54 1.78 -1.74 0.98
C VAL A 54 0.83 -0.74 0.33
N ALA A 55 1.31 0.37 -0.23
CA ALA A 55 0.47 1.37 -0.87
C ALA A 55 -0.39 0.79 -2.02
N PRO A 56 0.17 0.00 -2.97
CA PRO A 56 -0.67 -0.66 -3.95
C PRO A 56 -1.52 -1.79 -3.39
N ALA A 57 -1.00 -2.57 -2.42
CA ALA A 57 -1.80 -3.60 -1.74
C ALA A 57 -3.05 -3.02 -1.04
N ALA A 58 -2.94 -1.81 -0.48
CA ALA A 58 -4.03 -1.16 0.25
C ALA A 58 -5.23 -0.83 -0.65
N HIS A 59 -5.02 -0.58 -1.94
CA HIS A 59 -6.11 -0.38 -2.90
C HIS A 59 -6.91 -1.69 -3.09
N ASN A 60 -6.25 -2.86 -3.05
CA ASN A 60 -6.93 -4.16 -3.10
C ASN A 60 -7.77 -4.42 -1.84
N PHE A 61 -7.46 -3.80 -0.69
CA PHE A 61 -8.27 -3.92 0.53
C PHE A 61 -9.66 -3.30 0.36
N VAL A 62 -9.78 -2.22 -0.41
CA VAL A 62 -11.06 -1.56 -0.69
C VAL A 62 -12.04 -2.58 -1.25
N ILE A 63 -11.71 -3.25 -2.34
CA ILE A 63 -12.60 -4.27 -2.91
C ILE A 63 -12.70 -5.52 -2.03
N ASN A 64 -11.59 -6.02 -1.48
CA ASN A 64 -11.61 -7.31 -0.76
C ASN A 64 -12.37 -7.26 0.57
N PHE A 65 -12.39 -6.09 1.24
CA PHE A 65 -13.01 -5.93 2.56
C PHE A 65 -14.27 -5.09 2.55
N MET A 66 -14.47 -4.19 1.58
CA MET A 66 -15.66 -3.32 1.51
C MET A 66 -16.74 -3.85 0.56
N SER A 67 -16.49 -4.93 -0.18
CA SER A 67 -17.55 -5.58 -0.98
C SER A 67 -18.57 -6.31 -0.11
N ASN A 68 -19.85 -6.04 -0.31
CA ASN A 68 -20.94 -6.73 0.38
C ASN A 68 -21.18 -8.13 -0.22
N ARG A 69 -21.06 -9.18 0.60
CA ARG A 69 -21.15 -10.59 0.18
C ARG A 69 -22.45 -11.24 0.65
N SER A 70 -23.56 -10.79 0.07
CA SER A 70 -24.88 -11.37 0.34
C SER A 70 -24.98 -12.82 -0.17
N ALA A 71 -26.07 -13.51 0.17
CA ALA A 71 -26.31 -14.87 -0.31
C ALA A 71 -26.43 -14.93 -1.85
N GLU A 72 -26.98 -13.88 -2.46
CA GLU A 72 -27.14 -13.73 -3.91
C GLU A 72 -25.81 -13.42 -4.61
N ASN A 73 -24.90 -12.72 -3.92
CA ASN A 73 -23.60 -12.31 -4.45
C ASN A 73 -22.45 -12.71 -3.51
N PRO A 74 -22.14 -14.02 -3.37
CA PRO A 74 -21.10 -14.49 -2.45
C PRO A 74 -19.68 -14.00 -2.82
N GLY A 75 -19.47 -13.66 -4.11
CA GLY A 75 -18.25 -13.04 -4.64
C GLY A 75 -18.02 -11.62 -4.15
N GLY A 76 -19.06 -10.95 -3.65
CA GLY A 76 -19.03 -9.59 -3.16
C GLY A 76 -19.28 -8.57 -4.27
N VAL A 77 -20.07 -7.56 -3.97
CA VAL A 77 -20.26 -6.39 -4.85
C VAL A 77 -19.93 -5.13 -4.06
N LEU A 78 -19.13 -4.25 -4.66
CA LEU A 78 -18.84 -2.92 -4.14
C LEU A 78 -19.45 -1.89 -5.09
N THR A 79 -20.61 -1.37 -4.70
CA THR A 79 -21.32 -0.29 -5.41
C THR A 79 -20.83 1.08 -4.95
N ARG A 80 -21.18 2.12 -5.71
CA ARG A 80 -20.96 3.53 -5.33
C ARG A 80 -21.56 3.85 -3.94
N ASP A 81 -22.79 3.42 -3.67
CA ASP A 81 -23.45 3.64 -2.38
C ASP A 81 -22.69 3.00 -1.21
N VAL A 82 -22.18 1.78 -1.39
CA VAL A 82 -21.38 1.10 -0.35
C VAL A 82 -20.06 1.83 -0.16
N LEU A 83 -19.41 2.24 -1.26
CA LEU A 83 -18.15 2.97 -1.23
C LEU A 83 -18.30 4.32 -0.51
N GLU A 84 -19.36 5.08 -0.80
CA GLU A 84 -19.68 6.36 -0.15
C GLU A 84 -19.81 6.21 1.36
N GLN A 85 -20.49 5.16 1.83
CA GLN A 85 -20.66 4.92 3.26
C GLN A 85 -19.35 4.59 3.96
N PHE A 86 -18.51 3.74 3.36
CA PHE A 86 -17.20 3.41 3.93
C PHE A 86 -16.25 4.61 3.98
N PHE A 87 -16.31 5.51 3.00
CA PHE A 87 -15.47 6.71 2.94
C PHE A 87 -16.13 7.95 3.55
N GLY A 88 -17.36 7.86 4.03
CA GLY A 88 -18.09 8.97 4.66
C GLY A 88 -18.39 10.12 3.69
N VAL A 89 -18.62 9.84 2.41
CA VAL A 89 -18.86 10.86 1.38
C VAL A 89 -20.34 10.92 1.03
N THR A 90 -20.83 12.13 0.77
CA THR A 90 -22.17 12.38 0.23
C THR A 90 -22.10 13.33 -0.96
N GLY A 91 -23.17 13.38 -1.75
CA GLY A 91 -23.29 14.29 -2.89
C GLY A 91 -23.16 13.54 -4.22
N GLU A 92 -22.81 14.27 -5.26
CA GLU A 92 -22.75 13.78 -6.64
C GLU A 92 -21.44 14.28 -7.29
N PRO A 93 -21.04 13.74 -8.45
CA PRO A 93 -19.87 14.23 -9.19
C PRO A 93 -19.86 15.76 -9.34
N GLY A 94 -18.78 16.40 -8.88
CA GLY A 94 -18.61 17.86 -8.88
C GLY A 94 -19.17 18.59 -7.66
N SER A 95 -19.88 17.92 -6.75
CA SER A 95 -20.41 18.51 -5.51
C SER A 95 -20.30 17.59 -4.29
N PHE A 96 -19.36 16.64 -4.31
CA PHE A 96 -19.14 15.73 -3.19
C PHE A 96 -18.64 16.46 -1.93
N VAL A 97 -19.03 15.93 -0.77
CA VAL A 97 -18.60 16.39 0.56
C VAL A 97 -18.08 15.20 1.36
N HIS A 98 -16.84 15.26 1.84
CA HIS A 98 -16.32 14.31 2.81
C HIS A 98 -16.79 14.70 4.22
N ASN A 99 -17.61 13.85 4.82
CA ASN A 99 -18.14 14.01 6.16
C ASN A 99 -17.23 13.30 7.15
N ARG A 100 -16.10 13.93 7.48
CA ARG A 100 -15.08 13.38 8.38
C ARG A 100 -15.70 12.83 9.68
N GLY A 101 -15.41 11.57 10.00
CA GLY A 101 -15.92 10.90 11.21
C GLY A 101 -17.29 10.24 11.01
N GLN A 102 -17.85 10.25 9.80
CA GLN A 102 -19.10 9.58 9.45
C GLN A 102 -18.88 8.34 8.56
N GLU A 103 -17.63 7.88 8.42
CA GLU A 103 -17.30 6.58 7.83
C GLU A 103 -18.03 5.46 8.57
N ARG A 104 -18.75 4.59 7.86
CA ARG A 104 -19.55 3.52 8.47
C ARG A 104 -19.61 2.27 7.60
N ILE A 105 -19.78 1.12 8.27
CA ILE A 105 -20.19 -0.12 7.60
C ILE A 105 -21.67 0.05 7.21
N PRO A 106 -22.07 -0.23 5.94
CA PRO A 106 -23.46 -0.10 5.53
C PRO A 106 -24.40 -1.02 6.31
N GLU A 107 -25.66 -0.63 6.40
CA GLU A 107 -26.74 -1.53 6.85
C GLU A 107 -26.85 -2.74 5.91
N ASN A 108 -27.20 -3.90 6.46
CA ASN A 108 -27.28 -5.18 5.72
C ASN A 108 -25.97 -5.58 5.00
N PHE A 109 -24.83 -5.24 5.60
CA PHE A 109 -23.51 -5.61 5.09
C PHE A 109 -23.06 -6.99 5.58
N TYR A 110 -22.67 -7.86 4.64
CA TYR A 110 -22.09 -9.17 4.91
C TYR A 110 -20.61 -9.16 4.56
N ARG A 111 -19.76 -9.34 5.57
CA ARG A 111 -18.30 -9.37 5.41
C ARG A 111 -17.81 -10.61 4.65
N ARG A 112 -16.56 -10.57 4.20
CA ARG A 112 -15.80 -11.75 3.74
C ARG A 112 -15.83 -12.86 4.79
N SER A 113 -16.12 -14.09 4.33
CA SER A 113 -16.16 -15.27 5.19
C SER A 113 -14.82 -15.52 5.88
N SER A 114 -14.86 -15.90 7.15
CA SER A 114 -13.67 -16.33 7.89
C SER A 114 -13.02 -17.61 7.33
N SER A 115 -13.74 -18.39 6.52
CA SER A 115 -13.22 -19.58 5.84
C SER A 115 -12.49 -19.27 4.52
N ILE A 116 -12.65 -18.05 3.98
CA ILE A 116 -12.03 -17.61 2.72
C ILE A 116 -11.33 -16.27 2.99
N GLN A 117 -10.24 -16.33 3.76
CA GLN A 117 -9.52 -15.13 4.20
C GLN A 117 -8.73 -14.51 3.05
N TYR A 118 -8.58 -13.18 3.08
CA TYR A 118 -7.62 -12.49 2.22
C TYR A 118 -6.27 -12.47 2.94
N SER A 119 -5.50 -13.53 2.73
CA SER A 119 -4.25 -13.79 3.44
C SER A 119 -3.07 -13.05 2.80
N ILE A 120 -1.94 -12.98 3.51
CA ILE A 120 -0.71 -12.34 2.98
C ILE A 120 -0.29 -12.90 1.62
N PRO A 121 -0.24 -14.23 1.40
CA PRO A 121 0.08 -14.76 0.07
C PRO A 121 -0.86 -14.28 -1.03
N ALA A 122 -2.17 -14.16 -0.74
CA ALA A 122 -3.13 -13.63 -1.69
C ALA A 122 -2.89 -12.15 -1.99
N VAL A 123 -2.58 -11.34 -0.96
CA VAL A 123 -2.22 -9.93 -1.12
C VAL A 123 -0.99 -9.76 -2.01
N LEU A 124 0.06 -10.55 -1.78
CA LEU A 124 1.29 -10.48 -2.56
C LEU A 124 1.09 -10.94 -4.00
N ALA A 125 0.27 -11.97 -4.23
CA ALA A 125 -0.12 -12.41 -5.57
C ALA A 125 -0.89 -11.32 -6.32
N ASP A 126 -1.86 -10.66 -5.68
CA ASP A 126 -2.60 -9.56 -6.30
C ASP A 126 -1.68 -8.36 -6.59
N VAL A 127 -0.72 -8.03 -5.72
CA VAL A 127 0.28 -6.98 -5.99
C VAL A 127 1.15 -7.32 -7.21
N GLN A 128 1.55 -8.58 -7.36
CA GLN A 128 2.29 -9.04 -8.54
C GLN A 128 1.46 -8.88 -9.82
N VAL A 129 0.19 -9.28 -9.78
CA VAL A 129 -0.74 -9.12 -10.92
C VAL A 129 -0.94 -7.63 -11.25
N ASN A 130 -1.17 -6.79 -10.25
CA ASN A 130 -1.31 -5.34 -10.44
C ASN A 130 -0.05 -4.73 -11.08
N ASN A 131 1.14 -5.15 -10.66
CA ASN A 131 2.38 -4.67 -11.27
C ASN A 131 2.59 -5.18 -12.70
N ALA A 132 1.99 -6.31 -13.08
CA ALA A 132 1.99 -6.78 -14.46
C ALA A 132 0.99 -6.01 -15.34
N MET A 133 -0.16 -5.60 -14.78
CA MET A 133 -1.17 -4.77 -15.44
C MET A 133 -0.66 -3.33 -15.65
N ASP A 134 -0.09 -2.75 -14.61
CA ASP A 134 0.43 -1.39 -14.59
C ASP A 134 1.92 -1.40 -14.18
N PRO A 135 2.83 -1.63 -15.14
CA PRO A 135 4.25 -1.72 -14.88
C PRO A 135 4.80 -0.53 -14.10
N GLY A 136 5.41 -0.86 -12.98
CA GLY A 136 6.04 0.09 -12.08
C GLY A 136 5.16 0.45 -10.90
N ILE A 137 3.90 0.02 -10.76
CA ILE A 137 3.13 0.23 -9.50
C ILE A 137 4.00 -0.13 -8.27
N VAL A 138 4.74 -1.23 -8.34
CA VAL A 138 5.80 -1.56 -7.38
C VAL A 138 7.09 -0.86 -7.83
N ARG A 139 7.46 0.19 -7.10
CA ARG A 139 8.69 0.97 -7.32
C ARG A 139 9.34 1.35 -6.01
N PHE A 140 10.68 1.35 -5.98
CA PHE A 140 11.45 1.77 -4.82
C PHE A 140 12.35 2.94 -5.20
N GLY A 141 12.35 4.01 -4.40
CA GLY A 141 13.09 5.23 -4.70
C GLY A 141 12.27 6.47 -4.39
N GLY A 142 12.57 7.57 -5.05
CA GLY A 142 11.85 8.82 -4.81
C GLY A 142 12.21 9.92 -5.78
N ASN A 143 11.48 11.03 -5.70
CA ASN A 143 11.85 12.27 -6.36
C ASN A 143 13.08 12.88 -5.67
N THR A 144 13.97 13.50 -6.45
CA THR A 144 15.23 14.10 -5.98
C THR A 144 15.06 15.58 -5.60
N GLY A 145 13.94 15.94 -4.97
CA GLY A 145 13.62 17.30 -4.54
C GLY A 145 12.82 18.14 -5.52
N ASN A 146 12.64 17.67 -6.76
CA ASN A 146 11.80 18.30 -7.77
C ASN A 146 10.64 17.37 -8.16
N VAL A 147 9.53 17.93 -8.63
CA VAL A 147 8.48 17.09 -9.25
C VAL A 147 9.01 16.42 -10.52
N ASN A 148 8.46 15.27 -10.89
CA ASN A 148 8.87 14.50 -12.07
C ASN A 148 10.38 14.15 -12.10
N SER A 149 11.00 13.93 -10.95
CA SER A 149 12.44 13.60 -10.83
C SER A 149 12.67 12.23 -10.20
N PHE A 150 11.75 11.30 -10.41
CA PHE A 150 11.79 10.00 -9.76
C PHE A 150 13.05 9.25 -10.19
N THR A 151 13.87 8.91 -9.22
CA THR A 151 15.03 8.03 -9.40
C THR A 151 14.77 6.75 -8.61
N GLY A 152 14.92 5.61 -9.28
CA GLY A 152 14.74 4.29 -8.67
C GLY A 152 15.99 3.82 -7.94
N VAL A 153 15.81 2.97 -6.93
CA VAL A 153 16.88 2.18 -6.31
C VAL A 153 16.80 0.76 -6.85
N ASP A 154 17.92 0.24 -7.32
CA ASP A 154 18.00 -1.12 -7.87
C ASP A 154 17.81 -2.17 -6.76
N ILE A 155 16.98 -3.18 -7.01
CA ILE A 155 16.72 -4.27 -6.08
C ILE A 155 17.98 -5.12 -5.86
N THR A 156 18.82 -5.28 -6.89
CA THR A 156 20.11 -5.96 -6.82
C THR A 156 21.06 -5.25 -5.87
N ASP A 157 21.15 -3.93 -5.95
CA ASP A 157 21.97 -3.15 -5.02
C ASP A 157 21.40 -3.21 -3.59
N LEU A 158 20.08 -3.08 -3.47
CA LEU A 158 19.38 -3.11 -2.19
C LEU A 158 19.54 -4.45 -1.45
N THR A 159 19.63 -5.56 -2.18
CA THR A 159 19.71 -6.91 -1.62
C THR A 159 21.12 -7.50 -1.65
N GLY A 160 22.13 -6.73 -2.07
CA GLY A 160 23.51 -7.20 -2.17
C GLY A 160 23.69 -8.31 -3.21
N GLY A 161 22.94 -8.26 -4.31
CA GLY A 161 23.04 -9.18 -5.44
C GLY A 161 22.09 -10.37 -5.42
N ALA A 162 21.34 -10.57 -4.34
CA ALA A 162 20.59 -11.81 -4.16
C ALA A 162 19.20 -11.82 -4.83
N LEU A 163 18.60 -10.64 -5.05
CA LEU A 163 17.39 -10.48 -5.86
C LEU A 163 17.62 -9.44 -6.97
N ASN A 164 16.81 -9.48 -8.01
CA ASN A 164 16.72 -8.43 -9.02
C ASN A 164 15.25 -8.20 -9.40
N GLY A 165 14.97 -7.26 -10.28
CA GLY A 165 13.60 -6.96 -10.70
C GLY A 165 12.84 -8.15 -11.30
N ALA A 166 13.53 -9.06 -11.99
CA ALA A 166 12.93 -10.26 -12.56
C ALA A 166 12.68 -11.33 -11.49
N SER A 167 13.68 -11.60 -10.63
CA SER A 167 13.57 -12.64 -9.62
C SER A 167 12.71 -12.25 -8.41
N LEU A 168 12.43 -10.95 -8.20
CA LEU A 168 11.62 -10.47 -7.07
C LEU A 168 10.25 -11.16 -6.99
N PHE A 169 9.62 -11.42 -8.14
CA PHE A 169 8.29 -12.02 -8.22
C PHE A 169 8.30 -13.54 -8.43
N GLU A 170 9.48 -14.18 -8.33
CA GLU A 170 9.62 -15.62 -8.44
C GLU A 170 9.42 -16.29 -7.08
N GLY A 171 8.53 -17.28 -7.03
CA GLY A 171 8.26 -18.08 -5.85
C GLY A 171 7.98 -17.23 -4.61
N ASN A 172 8.89 -17.32 -3.63
CA ASN A 172 8.74 -16.72 -2.30
C ASN A 172 9.54 -15.42 -2.12
N ASN A 173 10.19 -14.92 -3.18
CA ASN A 173 11.13 -13.79 -3.10
C ASN A 173 10.45 -12.49 -2.67
N LEU A 174 9.23 -12.21 -3.13
CA LEU A 174 8.49 -11.00 -2.78
C LEU A 174 8.11 -10.98 -1.29
N ALA A 175 7.63 -12.10 -0.76
CA ALA A 175 7.29 -12.24 0.65
C ALA A 175 8.53 -12.03 1.54
N TYR A 176 9.66 -12.56 1.09
CA TYR A 176 10.93 -12.40 1.79
C TYR A 176 11.49 -10.98 1.73
N PHE A 177 11.42 -10.34 0.57
CA PHE A 177 11.77 -8.94 0.41
C PHE A 177 10.91 -8.05 1.31
N MET A 178 9.60 -8.30 1.39
CA MET A 178 8.68 -7.60 2.30
C MET A 178 9.05 -7.81 3.76
N LEU A 179 9.43 -9.03 4.18
CA LEU A 179 9.90 -9.32 5.53
C LEU A 179 11.12 -8.46 5.88
N ARG A 180 12.13 -8.38 5.00
CA ARG A 180 13.30 -7.54 5.22
C ARG A 180 12.97 -6.06 5.24
N ALA A 181 12.16 -5.61 4.29
CA ALA A 181 11.69 -4.23 4.21
C ALA A 181 10.95 -3.82 5.49
N SER A 182 10.14 -4.70 6.07
CA SER A 182 9.38 -4.44 7.30
C SER A 182 10.27 -4.24 8.53
N GLN A 183 11.43 -4.91 8.58
CA GLN A 183 12.42 -4.73 9.66
C GLN A 183 13.05 -3.32 9.64
N GLN A 184 13.04 -2.66 8.49
CA GLN A 184 13.62 -1.33 8.30
C GLN A 184 12.57 -0.20 8.28
N ALA A 185 11.30 -0.55 8.10
CA ALA A 185 10.21 0.40 7.96
C ALA A 185 9.78 1.06 9.28
N VAL A 186 10.52 0.88 10.36
CA VAL A 186 10.03 1.22 11.70
C VAL A 186 10.95 2.19 12.46
N PRO A 187 10.95 3.48 12.07
CA PRO A 187 11.52 4.56 12.89
C PRO A 187 10.84 4.72 14.25
N ASP A 188 9.53 4.42 14.33
CA ASP A 188 8.67 4.66 15.50
C ASP A 188 8.04 3.37 16.06
N ALA A 189 8.66 2.20 15.87
CA ALA A 189 8.13 0.89 16.33
C ALA A 189 7.86 0.83 17.83
N ALA A 190 8.59 1.68 18.55
CA ALA A 190 8.61 1.77 19.99
C ALA A 190 7.71 2.89 20.53
N ASP A 191 6.95 3.61 19.68
CA ASP A 191 6.02 4.62 20.17
C ASP A 191 4.63 4.01 20.45
N PRO A 192 4.26 3.75 21.73
CA PRO A 192 2.95 3.22 22.09
C PRO A 192 1.78 4.15 21.71
N ALA A 193 2.04 5.42 21.40
CA ALA A 193 1.01 6.38 20.98
C ALA A 193 0.51 6.17 19.54
N LEU A 194 1.23 5.40 18.71
CA LEU A 194 0.86 5.16 17.30
C LEU A 194 -0.04 3.94 17.08
N GLY A 195 -0.44 3.22 18.15
CA GLY A 195 -1.41 2.13 18.07
C GLY A 195 -1.11 1.11 16.96
N ALA A 196 -1.88 1.15 15.87
CA ALA A 196 -1.84 0.19 14.75
C ALA A 196 -0.47 -0.04 14.08
N LEU A 197 0.56 0.78 14.29
CA LEU A 197 1.91 0.53 13.75
C LEU A 197 2.74 -0.46 14.58
N GLY A 198 2.49 -0.58 15.89
CA GLY A 198 3.03 -1.69 16.71
C GLY A 198 2.52 -3.06 16.26
N SER A 199 1.44 -3.08 15.46
CA SER A 199 0.93 -4.29 14.82
C SER A 199 1.79 -4.77 13.65
N ALA A 200 2.60 -3.93 13.00
CA ALA A 200 3.42 -4.36 11.85
C ALA A 200 4.53 -5.34 12.28
N LEU A 201 5.24 -5.07 13.39
CA LEU A 201 6.26 -5.98 13.93
C LEU A 201 5.64 -7.27 14.49
N ASN A 202 4.50 -7.16 15.18
CA ASN A 202 3.74 -8.32 15.66
C ASN A 202 3.11 -9.12 14.52
N PHE A 203 2.69 -8.48 13.44
CA PHE A 203 2.17 -9.11 12.22
C PHE A 203 3.30 -9.82 11.48
N VAL A 204 4.44 -9.17 11.33
CA VAL A 204 5.65 -9.76 10.74
C VAL A 204 6.09 -11.00 11.52
N THR A 205 6.16 -10.90 12.85
CA THR A 205 6.59 -12.04 13.69
C THR A 205 5.52 -13.12 13.85
N SER A 206 4.22 -12.80 13.87
CA SER A 206 3.15 -13.79 14.06
C SER A 206 2.60 -14.41 12.76
N GLN A 207 2.62 -13.67 11.66
CA GLN A 207 2.06 -14.13 10.38
C GLN A 207 3.14 -14.49 9.36
N ILE A 208 4.30 -13.80 9.36
CA ILE A 208 5.35 -14.02 8.36
C ILE A 208 6.45 -14.97 8.88
N ALA A 209 6.86 -14.87 10.14
CA ALA A 209 7.91 -15.74 10.70
C ALA A 209 7.57 -17.26 10.67
N PRO A 210 6.30 -17.70 10.87
CA PRO A 210 5.94 -19.11 10.67
C PRO A 210 6.01 -19.56 9.20
N ILE A 211 5.98 -18.60 8.27
CA ILE A 211 6.18 -18.85 6.84
C ILE A 211 7.68 -18.89 6.56
N GLN A 212 8.53 -18.15 7.29
CA GLN A 212 9.99 -18.15 7.09
C GLN A 212 10.63 -19.54 7.12
N SER A 213 10.11 -20.50 7.90
CA SER A 213 10.58 -21.90 7.88
C SER A 213 10.09 -22.71 6.66
N LYS A 214 9.09 -22.20 5.94
CA LYS A 214 8.51 -22.75 4.70
C LYS A 214 8.95 -22.01 3.44
N LEU A 215 9.36 -20.74 3.56
CA LEU A 215 9.99 -19.99 2.49
C LEU A 215 11.45 -20.48 2.46
N SER A 216 11.84 -21.23 1.43
CA SER A 216 13.23 -21.58 1.16
C SER A 216 14.04 -20.33 0.75
N CYS A 217 14.09 -19.33 1.63
CA CYS A 217 14.73 -18.06 1.35
C CYS A 217 16.25 -18.27 1.27
N PRO A 218 16.91 -17.81 0.21
CA PRO A 218 18.37 -17.73 0.22
C PRO A 218 18.83 -16.82 1.37
N GLU A 219 19.95 -17.15 2.01
CA GLU A 219 20.61 -16.24 2.96
C GLU A 219 20.95 -14.93 2.23
N LEU A 220 20.25 -13.83 2.56
CA LEU A 220 20.63 -12.52 2.03
C LEU A 220 21.87 -12.00 2.72
N GLY A 221 22.71 -11.35 1.92
CA GLY A 221 23.59 -10.29 2.38
C GLY A 221 22.84 -9.11 3.03
N LYS A 222 23.57 -8.04 3.33
CA LYS A 222 23.04 -6.86 4.01
C LYS A 222 22.00 -6.15 3.13
N PHE A 223 20.79 -5.91 3.65
CA PHE A 223 19.78 -5.06 3.01
C PHE A 223 20.22 -3.60 3.14
N ASN A 224 20.67 -2.99 2.04
CA ASN A 224 21.36 -1.71 2.07
C ASN A 224 20.41 -0.53 1.87
N SER A 225 19.78 -0.09 2.95
CA SER A 225 18.85 1.04 2.93
C SER A 225 19.53 2.42 2.80
N ALA A 226 20.86 2.49 2.88
CA ALA A 226 21.60 3.74 2.72
C ALA A 226 21.39 4.38 1.34
N PHE A 227 21.06 3.59 0.31
CA PHE A 227 20.70 4.10 -1.03
C PHE A 227 19.52 5.06 -1.02
N PHE A 228 18.65 5.03 0.00
CA PHE A 228 17.51 5.94 0.09
C PHE A 228 17.85 7.31 0.70
N SER A 229 19.03 7.49 1.30
CA SER A 229 19.44 8.76 1.92
C SER A 229 19.53 9.93 0.93
N GLN A 230 19.63 9.63 -0.37
CA GLN A 230 19.64 10.62 -1.44
C GLN A 230 18.27 11.29 -1.69
N PHE A 231 17.17 10.69 -1.22
CA PHE A 231 15.83 11.23 -1.45
C PHE A 231 15.42 12.15 -0.30
N PRO A 232 15.04 13.41 -0.55
CA PRO A 232 14.63 14.33 0.51
C PRO A 232 13.41 13.84 1.30
N GLY A 233 12.53 13.04 0.68
CA GLY A 233 11.42 12.40 1.37
C GLY A 233 11.85 11.39 2.45
N ALA A 234 13.05 10.82 2.37
CA ALA A 234 13.58 9.90 3.37
C ALA A 234 13.96 10.61 4.69
N SER A 235 14.30 11.89 4.62
CA SER A 235 14.60 12.74 5.79
C SER A 235 13.41 13.56 6.27
N TYR A 236 12.29 13.51 5.56
CA TYR A 236 11.09 14.24 5.94
C TYR A 236 10.47 13.66 7.22
N LYS A 237 10.03 14.55 8.12
CA LYS A 237 9.28 14.21 9.33
C LYS A 237 7.88 14.78 9.20
N ALA A 238 6.88 13.92 9.13
CA ALA A 238 5.50 14.36 9.15
C ALA A 238 5.15 14.98 10.52
N GLN A 239 4.06 15.76 10.57
CA GLN A 239 3.59 16.33 11.82
C GLN A 239 3.29 15.21 12.83
N GLY A 240 3.95 15.24 13.99
CA GLY A 240 3.84 14.23 15.04
C GLY A 240 4.88 13.10 14.97
N GLN A 241 5.67 13.02 13.89
CA GLN A 241 6.74 12.03 13.74
C GLN A 241 8.04 12.49 14.41
N LYS A 242 8.67 11.64 15.22
CA LYS A 242 9.91 11.96 15.96
C LYS A 242 11.16 11.65 15.12
N THR A 243 11.15 10.51 14.44
CA THR A 243 12.27 9.99 13.65
C THR A 243 11.87 9.86 12.19
N SER A 244 12.76 10.24 11.28
CA SER A 244 12.61 10.04 9.85
C SER A 244 13.10 8.64 9.44
N PHE A 245 12.92 8.27 8.17
CA PHE A 245 13.46 7.00 7.67
C PHE A 245 14.98 6.95 7.81
N VAL A 246 15.70 8.04 7.51
CA VAL A 246 17.17 8.07 7.64
C VAL A 246 17.66 7.93 9.08
N ASP A 247 16.84 8.27 10.08
CA ASP A 247 17.17 8.10 11.50
C ASP A 247 17.14 6.62 11.94
N SER A 248 16.67 5.71 11.06
CA SER A 248 16.50 4.26 11.31
C SER A 248 17.49 3.39 10.54
N LEU A 249 18.40 4.02 9.78
CA LEU A 249 19.47 3.37 9.02
C LEU A 249 20.63 2.98 9.93
#